data_AF-A0A1G7EHN9-F1
#
_entry.id   AF-A0A1G7EHN9-F1
#
_cell.length_a   1.000
_cell.length_b   1.000
_cell.length_c   1.000
_cell.angle_alpha   90.00
_cell.angle_beta   90.00
_cell.angle_gamma   90.00
#
_symmetry.space_group_name_H-M   'P 1'
#
loop_
_entity.id
_entity.type
_entity.pdbx_description
1 polymer ?
#
loop_
_entity_poly.entity_id
_entity_poly.type
_entity_poly.pdbx_seq_one_letter_code
_entity_poly.pdbx_strand_id
1 'polypeptide(L)'
;MGLARGTVRKLAQAESFPERAARIPGCSILDPYLSYLEARLAAGCENAMALWREVRELGFPSTPRQVHRWLSPRRKMPSKHGSQRGPDVQPVPAPSSAPDSAPALPSPRQLAWYLTRPRDKLTEDETAAVARLEQDVEAATVTALAGRFADLLRGCCIGSKAVCRAPLATLKAWLADASKSGVAAVVTFAAGLQQDGAAVKAALTTPWSSGQTEGQVNKLKLLKRQTFGRAKFDLLRRRVLLAP
;
A
#
# COMPACT_ATOMS: atom_id res chain seq x y z
N MET A 1 -21.02 -17.40 -26.22
CA MET A 1 -20.25 -16.14 -26.17
C MET A 1 -20.96 -14.99 -25.43
N GLY A 2 -22.29 -14.95 -25.28
CA GLY A 2 -22.94 -13.94 -24.42
C GLY A 2 -22.71 -12.47 -24.82
N LEU A 3 -22.31 -12.22 -26.07
CA LEU A 3 -22.09 -10.90 -26.63
C LEU A 3 -23.31 -10.49 -27.46
N ALA A 4 -23.69 -9.21 -27.39
CA ALA A 4 -24.75 -8.66 -28.22
C ALA A 4 -24.35 -8.70 -29.71
N ARG A 5 -25.30 -8.97 -30.60
CA ARG A 5 -25.08 -9.10 -32.06
C ARG A 5 -24.38 -7.87 -32.66
N GLY A 6 -24.71 -6.66 -32.17
CA GLY A 6 -24.06 -5.42 -32.61
C GLY A 6 -22.58 -5.33 -32.24
N THR A 7 -22.20 -5.83 -31.06
CA THR A 7 -20.80 -5.89 -30.63
C THR A 7 -20.00 -6.87 -31.48
N VAL A 8 -20.58 -8.02 -31.82
CA VAL A 8 -19.93 -9.02 -32.70
C VAL A 8 -19.70 -8.43 -34.09
N ARG A 9 -20.69 -7.75 -34.67
CA ARG A 9 -20.57 -7.11 -35.99
C ARG A 9 -19.51 -6.00 -36.00
N LYS A 10 -19.48 -5.16 -34.97
CA LYS A 10 -18.49 -4.08 -34.81
C LYS A 10 -17.06 -4.63 -34.69
N LEU A 11 -16.87 -5.71 -33.91
CA LEU A 11 -15.56 -6.35 -33.77
C LEU A 11 -15.12 -7.08 -35.03
N ALA A 12 -16.06 -7.70 -35.77
CA ALA A 12 -15.76 -8.40 -37.01
C ALA A 12 -15.37 -7.46 -38.16
N GLN A 13 -15.81 -6.20 -38.12
CA GLN A 13 -15.50 -5.18 -39.11
C GLN A 13 -14.31 -4.29 -38.72
N ALA A 14 -13.71 -4.49 -37.54
CA ALA A 14 -12.58 -3.70 -37.10
C ALA A 14 -11.28 -4.25 -37.72
N GLU A 15 -10.59 -3.43 -38.51
CA GLU A 15 -9.29 -3.78 -39.11
C GLU A 15 -8.16 -3.91 -38.07
N SER A 16 -8.34 -3.31 -36.89
CA SER A 16 -7.43 -3.39 -35.75
C SER A 16 -8.20 -3.50 -34.42
N PHE A 17 -7.51 -3.89 -33.34
CA PHE A 17 -8.14 -4.03 -32.03
C PHE A 17 -8.69 -2.68 -31.55
N PRO A 18 -10.01 -2.51 -31.37
CA PRO A 18 -10.57 -1.24 -30.97
C PRO A 18 -10.29 -1.02 -29.48
N GLU A 19 -9.25 -0.25 -29.18
CA GLU A 19 -8.95 0.18 -27.83
C GLU A 19 -10.16 0.91 -27.21
N ARG A 20 -10.34 0.73 -25.91
CA ARG A 20 -11.45 1.33 -25.20
C ARG A 20 -11.30 2.85 -25.24
N ALA A 21 -12.12 3.51 -26.05
CA ALA A 21 -12.16 4.97 -26.12
C ALA A 21 -12.22 5.58 -24.71
N ALA A 22 -11.34 6.53 -24.45
CA ALA A 22 -11.35 7.30 -23.22
C ALA A 22 -12.70 8.01 -23.10
N ARG A 23 -13.39 7.82 -21.97
CA ARG A 23 -14.69 8.45 -21.75
C ARG A 23 -14.47 9.94 -21.54
N ILE A 24 -14.92 10.76 -22.47
CA ILE A 24 -15.04 12.20 -22.27
C ILE A 24 -16.05 12.42 -21.13
N PRO A 25 -15.65 13.05 -20.01
CA PRO A 25 -16.59 13.39 -18.96
C PRO A 25 -17.69 14.30 -19.55
N GLY A 26 -18.96 13.94 -19.38
CA GLY A 26 -20.07 14.81 -19.76
C GLY A 26 -20.14 16.04 -18.85
N CYS A 27 -20.98 17.01 -19.24
CA CYS A 27 -21.21 18.22 -18.45
C CYS A 27 -21.53 17.87 -16.98
N SER A 28 -20.77 18.46 -16.07
CA SER A 28 -20.98 18.28 -14.64
C SER A 28 -22.11 19.19 -14.16
N ILE A 29 -22.84 18.77 -13.14
CA ILE A 29 -23.83 19.62 -12.47
C ILE A 29 -23.20 20.85 -11.79
N LEU A 30 -21.87 20.87 -11.68
CA LEU A 30 -21.08 22.03 -11.25
C LEU A 30 -20.84 23.06 -12.35
N ASP A 31 -20.98 22.70 -13.64
CA ASP A 31 -20.61 23.55 -14.78
C ASP A 31 -21.27 24.93 -14.73
N PRO A 32 -22.57 25.08 -14.37
CA PRO A 32 -23.21 26.40 -14.25
C PRO A 32 -22.62 27.31 -13.17
N TYR A 33 -21.90 26.73 -12.19
CA TYR A 33 -21.38 27.43 -11.02
C TYR A 33 -19.85 27.61 -11.05
N LEU A 34 -19.18 27.13 -12.10
CA LEU A 34 -17.72 27.16 -12.22
C LEU A 34 -17.19 28.60 -12.24
N SER A 35 -17.82 29.50 -12.99
CA SER A 35 -17.40 30.90 -13.07
C SER A 35 -17.37 31.60 -11.70
N TYR A 36 -18.38 31.34 -10.87
CA TYR A 36 -18.44 31.85 -9.50
C TYR A 36 -17.36 31.24 -8.61
N LEU A 37 -17.18 29.92 -8.68
CA LEU A 37 -16.16 29.20 -7.90
C LEU A 37 -14.74 29.63 -8.28
N GLU A 38 -14.47 29.88 -9.56
CA GLU A 38 -13.17 30.37 -10.06
C GLU A 38 -12.90 31.80 -9.60
N ALA A 39 -13.90 32.68 -9.63
CA ALA A 39 -13.77 34.04 -9.10
C ALA A 39 -13.47 34.06 -7.59
N ARG A 40 -14.13 33.20 -6.80
CA ARG A 40 -13.89 33.08 -5.36
C ARG A 40 -12.53 32.47 -5.05
N LEU A 41 -12.08 31.52 -5.87
CA LEU A 41 -10.72 30.97 -5.76
C LEU A 41 -9.65 32.02 -6.09
N ALA A 42 -9.86 32.83 -7.12
CA ALA A 42 -8.98 33.95 -7.47
C ALA A 42 -8.94 35.02 -6.36
N ALA A 43 -10.05 35.22 -5.64
CA ALA A 43 -10.13 36.05 -4.45
C ALA A 43 -9.51 35.41 -3.18
N GLY A 44 -8.88 34.23 -3.29
CA GLY A 44 -8.14 33.58 -2.19
C GLY A 44 -8.99 32.69 -1.28
N CYS A 45 -10.24 32.39 -1.63
CA CYS A 45 -11.08 31.52 -0.80
C CYS A 45 -10.77 30.03 -1.08
N GLU A 46 -9.97 29.41 -0.22
CA GLU A 46 -9.58 27.99 -0.33
C GLU A 46 -10.43 27.04 0.56
N ASN A 47 -11.46 27.56 1.24
CA ASN A 47 -12.33 26.76 2.10
C ASN A 47 -13.50 26.16 1.31
N ALA A 48 -13.41 24.86 1.01
CA ALA A 48 -14.45 24.13 0.27
C ALA A 48 -15.85 24.15 0.92
N MET A 49 -15.94 24.22 2.25
CA MET A 49 -17.23 24.28 2.94
C MET A 49 -17.87 25.66 2.84
N ALA A 50 -17.06 26.72 2.82
CA ALA A 50 -17.54 28.08 2.58
C ALA A 50 -18.06 28.21 1.15
N LEU A 51 -17.26 27.77 0.16
CA LEU A 51 -17.66 27.75 -1.25
C LEU A 51 -18.93 26.93 -1.49
N TRP A 52 -19.08 25.77 -0.83
CA TRP A 52 -20.30 24.98 -0.98
C TRP A 52 -21.55 25.69 -0.42
N ARG A 53 -21.44 26.41 0.71
CA ARG A 53 -22.57 27.17 1.27
C ARG A 53 -23.00 28.30 0.33
N GLU A 54 -22.04 29.04 -0.20
CA GLU A 54 -22.27 30.14 -1.16
C GLU A 54 -22.94 29.63 -2.43
N VAL A 55 -22.45 28.53 -3.01
CA VAL A 55 -23.03 27.98 -4.24
C VAL A 55 -24.38 27.29 -3.98
N ARG A 56 -24.62 26.79 -2.76
CA ARG A 56 -25.95 26.27 -2.36
C ARG A 56 -26.99 27.39 -2.29
N GLU A 57 -26.63 28.58 -1.84
CA GLU A 57 -27.51 29.76 -1.86
C GLU A 57 -27.84 30.20 -3.30
N LEU A 58 -26.92 29.98 -4.24
CA LEU A 58 -27.14 30.15 -5.68
C LEU A 58 -27.96 29.02 -6.34
N GLY A 59 -28.49 28.08 -5.55
CA GLY A 59 -29.39 27.03 -6.01
C GLY A 59 -28.73 25.69 -6.36
N PHE A 60 -27.47 25.46 -5.94
CA PHE A 60 -26.80 24.20 -6.24
C PHE A 60 -27.39 23.02 -5.47
N PRO A 61 -27.89 21.98 -6.18
CA PRO A 61 -28.68 20.91 -5.56
C PRO A 61 -27.83 19.79 -4.95
N SER A 62 -26.49 19.89 -4.99
CA SER A 62 -25.62 18.74 -4.72
C SER A 62 -24.76 18.87 -3.45
N THR A 63 -24.20 17.73 -3.04
CA THR A 63 -23.39 17.60 -1.82
C THR A 63 -22.05 18.35 -1.87
N PRO A 64 -21.48 18.74 -0.72
CA PRO A 64 -20.18 19.42 -0.62
C PRO A 64 -19.03 18.60 -1.23
N ARG A 65 -19.19 17.28 -1.36
CA ARG A 65 -18.20 16.38 -1.98
C ARG A 65 -17.80 16.80 -3.40
N GLN A 66 -18.71 17.37 -4.18
CA GLN A 66 -18.39 17.80 -5.54
C GLN A 66 -17.50 19.05 -5.55
N VAL A 67 -17.79 20.03 -4.70
CA VAL A 67 -16.96 21.23 -4.51
C VAL A 67 -15.59 20.85 -3.94
N HIS A 68 -15.54 19.90 -2.99
CA HIS A 68 -14.28 19.35 -2.50
C HIS A 68 -13.46 18.69 -3.62
N ARG A 69 -14.09 17.88 -4.48
CA ARG A 69 -13.40 17.23 -5.61
C ARG A 69 -12.89 18.25 -6.62
N TRP A 70 -13.64 19.32 -6.89
CA TRP A 70 -13.24 20.40 -7.80
C TRP A 70 -12.09 21.24 -7.23
N LEU A 71 -12.12 21.53 -5.93
CA LEU A 71 -11.14 22.38 -5.25
C LEU A 71 -9.82 21.67 -4.92
N SER A 72 -9.85 20.37 -4.62
CA SER A 72 -8.65 19.61 -4.25
C SER A 72 -7.47 19.69 -5.23
N PRO A 73 -7.63 19.56 -6.56
CA PRO A 73 -6.53 19.72 -7.50
C PRO A 73 -6.10 21.19 -7.71
N ARG A 74 -6.86 22.16 -7.19
CA ARG A 74 -6.67 23.60 -7.41
C ARG A 74 -6.13 24.34 -6.19
N ARG A 75 -5.86 23.65 -5.08
CA ARG A 75 -5.25 24.23 -3.88
C ARG A 75 -3.74 24.38 -4.08
N LYS A 76 -3.22 25.58 -3.79
CA LYS A 76 -1.78 25.88 -3.83
C LYS A 76 -1.06 25.32 -2.59
N MET A 77 -1.77 25.15 -1.48
CA MET A 77 -1.23 24.56 -0.26
C MET A 77 -1.80 23.16 0.01
N PRO A 78 -0.96 22.15 0.30
CA PRO A 78 -1.45 20.87 0.78
C PRO A 78 -2.13 21.06 2.14
N SER A 79 -3.34 20.51 2.27
CA SER A 79 -4.06 20.54 3.54
C SER A 79 -3.32 19.73 4.60
N LYS A 80 -3.15 20.30 5.81
CA LYS A 80 -2.50 19.67 6.98
C LYS A 80 -3.08 18.29 7.37
N HIS A 81 -4.29 17.96 6.88
CA HIS A 81 -5.00 16.70 7.16
C HIS A 81 -5.58 16.02 5.89
N GLY A 82 -5.13 16.39 4.69
CA GLY A 82 -5.65 15.87 3.43
C GLY A 82 -4.84 14.70 2.87
N SER A 83 -5.52 13.62 2.49
CA SER A 83 -4.93 12.54 1.68
C SER A 83 -4.35 13.11 0.38
N GLN A 84 -3.04 12.91 0.20
CA GLN A 84 -2.27 13.22 -1.00
C GLN A 84 -2.81 12.41 -2.19
N ARG A 85 -3.76 12.97 -2.93
CA ARG A 85 -4.06 12.58 -4.31
C ARG A 85 -4.24 13.85 -5.15
N GLY A 86 -3.11 14.51 -5.38
CA GLY A 86 -2.97 15.43 -6.52
C GLY A 86 -3.02 14.65 -7.84
N PRO A 87 -3.35 15.31 -8.96
CA PRO A 87 -3.29 14.69 -10.27
C PRO A 87 -1.85 14.30 -10.60
N ASP A 88 -1.72 13.25 -11.41
CA ASP A 88 -0.48 12.69 -11.96
C ASP A 88 0.51 13.80 -12.35
N VAL A 89 1.44 14.13 -11.45
CA VAL A 89 2.60 14.94 -11.79
C VAL A 89 3.57 13.95 -12.41
N GLN A 90 3.76 14.07 -13.73
CA GLN A 90 4.89 13.43 -14.40
C GLN A 90 6.15 13.69 -13.58
N PRO A 91 7.02 12.68 -13.35
CA PRO A 91 8.20 12.87 -12.53
C PRO A 91 9.09 13.93 -13.18
N VAL A 92 9.07 15.13 -12.62
CA VAL A 92 10.07 16.16 -12.90
C VAL A 92 11.40 15.56 -12.43
N PRO A 93 12.45 15.50 -13.27
CA PRO A 93 13.76 15.07 -12.82
C PRO A 93 14.18 15.99 -11.68
N ALA A 94 14.52 15.39 -10.54
CA ALA A 94 14.92 16.11 -9.34
C ALA A 94 16.04 17.12 -9.69
N PRO A 95 15.96 18.38 -9.22
CA PRO A 95 17.11 19.27 -9.31
C PRO A 95 18.25 18.65 -8.50
N SER A 96 19.41 18.61 -9.16
CA SER A 96 20.67 18.15 -8.61
C SER A 96 20.91 18.73 -7.21
N SER A 97 21.29 17.83 -6.31
CA SER A 97 21.64 18.05 -4.91
C SER A 97 22.55 19.25 -4.66
N ALA A 98 22.14 20.11 -3.72
CA ALA A 98 23.08 20.93 -2.95
C ALA A 98 23.92 20.00 -2.04
N PRO A 99 25.24 20.23 -1.88
CA PRO A 99 26.15 19.25 -1.28
C PRO A 99 26.03 19.04 0.25
N ASP A 100 25.16 19.76 0.98
CA ASP A 100 25.15 19.74 2.46
C ASP A 100 23.84 19.32 3.12
N SER A 101 22.90 18.73 2.37
CA SER A 101 21.68 18.18 2.98
C SER A 101 21.82 16.67 3.15
N ALA A 102 21.88 16.22 4.42
CA ALA A 102 21.95 14.80 4.77
C ALA A 102 20.86 14.01 4.00
N PRO A 103 21.21 12.87 3.39
CA PRO A 103 20.35 12.18 2.43
C PRO A 103 18.98 11.92 3.04
N ALA A 104 17.92 12.25 2.29
CA ALA A 104 16.56 12.05 2.74
C ALA A 104 16.34 10.59 3.16
N LEU A 105 15.62 10.38 4.27
CA LEU A 105 15.32 9.01 4.71
C LEU A 105 14.56 8.26 3.61
N PRO A 106 14.89 6.98 3.38
CA PRO A 106 14.21 6.16 2.41
C PRO A 106 12.76 5.90 2.84
N SER A 107 11.94 5.37 1.93
CA SER A 107 10.51 5.18 2.20
C SER A 107 10.29 4.23 3.39
N PRO A 108 9.15 4.35 4.12
CA PRO A 108 8.85 3.48 5.25
C PRO A 108 8.90 1.98 4.90
N ARG A 109 8.56 1.60 3.66
CA ARG A 109 8.66 0.22 3.18
C ARG A 109 10.11 -0.24 3.03
N GLN A 110 10.99 0.63 2.54
CA GLN A 110 12.42 0.33 2.43
C GLN A 110 13.05 0.23 3.83
N LEU A 111 12.70 1.14 4.75
CA LEU A 111 13.17 1.06 6.12
C LEU A 111 12.74 -0.26 6.78
N ALA A 112 11.47 -0.64 6.70
CA ALA A 112 11.01 -1.92 7.22
C ALA A 112 11.76 -3.13 6.61
N TRP A 113 12.12 -3.05 5.33
CA TRP A 113 12.95 -4.05 4.66
C TRP A 113 14.38 -4.10 5.19
N TYR A 114 15.00 -2.94 5.46
CA TYR A 114 16.35 -2.87 6.02
C TYR A 114 16.38 -3.43 7.45
N LEU A 115 15.40 -3.09 8.27
CA LEU A 115 15.28 -3.57 9.66
C LEU A 115 15.12 -5.09 9.78
N THR A 116 14.55 -5.73 8.74
CA THR A 116 14.30 -7.18 8.74
C THR A 116 15.39 -7.97 8.04
N ARG A 117 16.44 -7.34 7.48
CA ARG A 117 17.59 -8.03 6.87
C ARG A 117 18.71 -8.30 7.89
N PRO A 118 19.57 -9.32 7.65
CA PRO A 118 20.80 -9.48 8.42
C PRO A 118 21.68 -8.25 8.26
N ARG A 119 22.23 -7.72 9.36
CA ARG A 119 23.05 -6.49 9.35
C ARG A 119 24.26 -6.58 8.42
N ASP A 120 24.87 -7.75 8.34
CA ASP A 120 26.04 -8.02 7.47
C ASP A 120 25.73 -7.93 5.97
N LYS A 121 24.45 -7.85 5.59
CA LYS A 121 24.00 -7.76 4.20
C LYS A 121 23.51 -6.37 3.81
N LEU A 122 23.56 -5.39 4.70
CA LEU A 122 23.20 -4.02 4.36
C LEU A 122 24.36 -3.34 3.65
N THR A 123 24.07 -2.50 2.67
CA THR A 123 25.08 -1.60 2.11
C THR A 123 25.45 -0.51 3.12
N GLU A 124 26.52 0.23 2.85
CA GLU A 124 26.94 1.35 3.70
C GLU A 124 25.82 2.41 3.82
N ASP A 125 25.19 2.76 2.70
CA ASP A 125 24.04 3.68 2.65
C ASP A 125 22.83 3.16 3.44
N GLU A 126 22.51 1.87 3.31
CA GLU A 126 21.41 1.23 4.05
C GLU A 126 21.69 1.23 5.56
N THR A 127 22.95 0.99 5.94
CA THR A 127 23.40 1.01 7.34
C THR A 127 23.35 2.41 7.91
N ALA A 128 23.79 3.42 7.16
CA ALA A 128 23.69 4.82 7.55
C ALA A 128 22.24 5.28 7.73
N ALA A 129 21.32 4.81 6.87
CA ALA A 129 19.89 5.10 7.01
C ALA A 129 19.29 4.48 8.29
N VAL A 130 19.68 3.25 8.63
CA VAL A 130 19.26 2.60 9.90
C VAL A 130 19.87 3.33 11.10
N ALA A 131 21.16 3.68 11.07
CA ALA A 131 21.82 4.42 12.14
C ALA A 131 21.17 5.79 12.38
N ARG A 132 20.74 6.46 11.31
CA ARG A 132 19.99 7.72 11.41
C ARG A 132 18.61 7.51 12.05
N LEU A 133 17.93 6.40 11.74
CA LEU A 133 16.66 6.04 12.37
C LEU A 133 16.83 5.76 13.87
N GLU A 134 17.93 5.09 14.26
CA GLU A 134 18.27 4.77 15.64
C GLU A 134 18.63 5.99 16.51
N GLN A 135 18.72 7.20 15.94
CA GLN A 135 18.88 8.44 16.71
C GLN A 135 17.62 8.77 17.54
N ASP A 136 16.47 8.29 17.12
CA ASP A 136 15.22 8.38 17.89
C ASP A 136 15.09 7.17 18.84
N VAL A 137 14.74 7.44 20.10
CA VAL A 137 14.69 6.41 21.15
C VAL A 137 13.61 5.37 20.89
N GLU A 138 12.45 5.81 20.37
CA GLU A 138 11.34 4.91 20.04
C GLU A 138 11.73 4.02 18.86
N ALA A 139 12.30 4.61 17.82
CA ALA A 139 12.74 3.92 16.62
C ALA A 139 13.92 2.98 16.86
N ALA A 140 14.85 3.32 17.75
CA ALA A 140 15.93 2.43 18.20
C ALA A 140 15.37 1.18 18.90
N THR A 141 14.37 1.37 19.77
CA THR A 141 13.67 0.27 20.45
C THR A 141 12.99 -0.66 19.46
N VAL A 142 12.24 -0.09 18.50
CA VAL A 142 11.58 -0.86 17.43
C VAL A 142 12.61 -1.62 16.58
N THR A 143 13.70 -0.96 16.21
CA THR A 143 14.76 -1.53 15.37
C THR A 143 15.41 -2.74 16.05
N ALA A 144 15.75 -2.62 17.32
CA ALA A 144 16.32 -3.72 18.11
C ALA A 144 15.33 -4.90 18.22
N LEU A 145 14.06 -4.63 18.53
CA LEU A 145 13.04 -5.67 18.65
C LEU A 145 12.74 -6.36 17.31
N ALA A 146 12.64 -5.60 16.22
CA ALA A 146 12.43 -6.13 14.87
C ALA A 146 13.60 -7.01 14.42
N GLY A 147 14.84 -6.57 14.67
CA GLY A 147 16.04 -7.36 14.36
C GLY A 147 16.05 -8.70 15.09
N ARG A 148 15.89 -8.70 16.42
CA ARG A 148 15.85 -9.95 17.23
C ARG A 148 14.74 -10.90 16.79
N PHE A 149 13.57 -10.37 16.42
CA PHE A 149 12.46 -11.18 15.93
C PHE A 149 12.77 -11.80 14.56
N ALA A 150 13.34 -11.00 13.64
CA ALA A 150 13.75 -11.47 12.33
C ALA A 150 14.86 -12.55 12.42
N ASP A 151 15.80 -12.41 13.37
CA ASP A 151 16.83 -13.42 13.64
C ASP A 151 16.25 -14.70 14.22
N LEU A 152 15.30 -14.60 15.15
CA LEU A 152 14.56 -15.76 15.67
C LEU A 152 13.89 -16.52 14.52
N LEU A 153 13.14 -15.83 13.66
CA LEU A 153 12.47 -16.44 12.52
C LEU A 153 13.46 -17.07 11.54
N ARG A 154 14.52 -16.35 11.16
CA ARG A 154 15.59 -16.89 10.31
C ARG A 154 16.21 -18.15 10.90
N GLY A 155 16.44 -18.19 12.21
CA GLY A 155 17.02 -19.35 12.89
C GLY A 155 16.11 -20.57 12.93
N CYS A 156 14.81 -20.40 12.67
CA CYS A 156 13.82 -21.48 12.61
C CYS A 156 13.49 -21.91 11.17
N CYS A 157 13.84 -21.11 10.16
CA CYS A 157 13.59 -21.42 8.76
C CYS A 157 14.41 -22.64 8.29
N ILE A 158 13.78 -23.49 7.48
CA ILE A 158 14.44 -24.62 6.81
C ILE A 158 15.57 -24.09 5.92
N GLY A 159 16.78 -24.63 6.10
CA GLY A 159 17.99 -24.23 5.34
C GLY A 159 18.80 -23.10 5.98
N SER A 160 18.44 -22.62 7.17
CA SER A 160 19.26 -21.67 7.90
C SER A 160 20.56 -22.31 8.42
N LYS A 161 21.68 -21.60 8.27
CA LYS A 161 22.98 -22.01 8.84
C LYS A 161 23.03 -21.86 10.36
N ALA A 162 22.17 -21.01 10.92
CA ALA A 162 22.08 -20.77 12.35
C ALA A 162 20.86 -21.53 12.91
N VAL A 163 21.10 -22.57 13.69
CA VAL A 163 20.02 -23.32 14.35
C VAL A 163 19.58 -22.57 15.61
N CYS A 164 18.32 -22.19 15.70
CA CYS A 164 17.77 -21.68 16.96
C CYS A 164 17.58 -22.85 17.94
N ARG A 165 18.44 -22.93 18.96
CA ARG A 165 18.48 -24.06 19.91
C ARG A 165 17.29 -24.07 20.89
N ALA A 166 16.60 -22.94 21.07
CA ALA A 166 15.47 -22.80 21.99
C ALA A 166 14.45 -21.73 21.52
N PRO A 167 13.79 -21.92 20.36
CA PRO A 167 13.00 -20.87 19.71
C PRO A 167 11.82 -20.37 20.55
N LEU A 168 11.19 -21.27 21.32
CA LEU A 168 10.07 -20.90 22.18
C LEU A 168 10.49 -20.09 23.41
N ALA A 169 11.67 -20.36 23.97
CA ALA A 169 12.20 -19.58 25.09
C ALA A 169 12.60 -18.19 24.62
N THR A 170 13.27 -18.10 23.46
CA THR A 170 13.62 -16.83 22.81
C THR A 170 12.38 -16.02 22.45
N LEU A 171 11.32 -16.65 21.91
CA LEU A 171 10.05 -15.98 21.64
C LEU A 171 9.42 -15.43 22.92
N LYS A 172 9.37 -16.20 24.00
CA LYS A 172 8.81 -15.76 25.28
C LYS A 172 9.53 -14.55 25.85
N ALA A 173 10.87 -14.57 25.83
CA ALA A 173 11.68 -13.43 26.26
C ALA A 173 11.40 -12.21 25.38
N TRP A 174 11.36 -12.41 24.05
CA TRP A 174 11.05 -11.35 23.11
C TRP A 174 9.66 -10.73 23.34
N LEU A 175 8.63 -11.55 23.59
CA LEU A 175 7.27 -11.09 23.89
C LEU A 175 7.20 -10.28 25.18
N ALA A 176 7.97 -10.66 26.20
CA ALA A 176 8.04 -9.92 27.47
C ALA A 176 8.65 -8.53 27.26
N ASP A 177 9.73 -8.44 26.48
CA ASP A 177 10.37 -7.15 26.16
C ASP A 177 9.48 -6.30 25.26
N ALA A 178 8.87 -6.88 24.23
CA ALA A 178 7.99 -6.19 23.30
C ALA A 178 6.76 -5.60 24.00
N SER A 179 6.19 -6.33 24.97
CA SER A 179 5.06 -5.86 25.78
C SER A 179 5.43 -4.71 26.71
N LYS A 180 6.72 -4.56 27.07
CA LYS A 180 7.25 -3.49 27.94
C LYS A 180 7.96 -2.38 27.18
N SER A 181 7.96 -2.42 25.84
CA SER A 181 8.72 -1.51 24.99
C SER A 181 8.26 -0.04 25.02
N GLY A 182 7.05 0.25 25.52
CA GLY A 182 6.45 1.58 25.48
C GLY A 182 5.90 2.00 24.10
N VAL A 183 6.15 1.20 23.06
CA VAL A 183 5.72 1.48 21.68
C VAL A 183 4.39 0.79 21.38
N ALA A 184 3.31 1.54 21.23
CA ALA A 184 1.96 0.99 21.08
C ALA A 184 1.83 -0.01 19.92
N ALA A 185 2.50 0.24 18.79
CA ALA A 185 2.49 -0.66 17.63
C ALA A 185 3.15 -2.02 17.95
N VAL A 186 4.26 -2.01 18.69
CA VAL A 186 4.99 -3.23 19.08
C VAL A 186 4.23 -4.01 20.14
N VAL A 187 3.65 -3.32 21.12
CA VAL A 187 2.80 -3.93 22.16
C VAL A 187 1.59 -4.62 21.53
N THR A 188 0.91 -3.94 20.59
CA THR A 188 -0.25 -4.52 19.89
C THR A 188 0.15 -5.74 19.06
N PHE A 189 1.30 -5.67 18.37
CA PHE A 189 1.82 -6.80 17.61
C PHE A 189 2.17 -8.00 18.52
N ALA A 190 2.79 -7.77 19.67
CA ALA A 190 3.09 -8.82 20.65
C ALA A 190 1.81 -9.47 21.20
N ALA A 191 0.76 -8.68 21.47
CA ALA A 191 -0.53 -9.20 21.90
C ALA A 191 -1.18 -10.09 20.83
N GLY A 192 -1.12 -9.69 19.55
CA GLY A 192 -1.58 -10.51 18.44
C GLY A 192 -0.85 -11.85 18.35
N LEU A 193 0.48 -11.85 18.47
CA LEU A 193 1.28 -13.09 18.49
C LEU A 193 0.94 -14.01 19.67
N GLN A 194 0.60 -13.44 20.83
CA GLN A 194 0.16 -14.23 21.98
C GLN A 194 -1.22 -14.86 21.74
N GLN A 195 -2.14 -14.11 21.14
CA GLN A 195 -3.46 -14.61 20.76
C GLN A 195 -3.36 -15.78 19.77
N ASP A 196 -2.44 -15.69 18.81
CA ASP A 196 -2.14 -16.73 17.82
C ASP A 196 -1.09 -17.75 18.30
N GLY A 197 -0.85 -17.85 19.62
CA GLY A 197 0.30 -18.56 20.19
C GLY A 197 0.45 -20.02 19.75
N ALA A 198 -0.65 -20.74 19.52
CA ALA A 198 -0.61 -22.11 18.99
C ALA A 198 -0.04 -22.17 17.55
N ALA A 199 -0.49 -21.26 16.69
CA ALA A 199 -0.01 -21.14 15.32
C ALA A 199 1.46 -20.67 15.27
N VAL A 200 1.82 -19.68 16.09
CA VAL A 200 3.20 -19.18 16.18
C VAL A 200 4.15 -20.28 16.70
N LYS A 201 3.73 -21.05 17.72
CA LYS A 201 4.49 -22.20 18.21
C LYS A 201 4.71 -23.23 17.11
N ALA A 202 3.67 -23.57 16.35
CA ALA A 202 3.78 -24.51 15.24
C ALA A 202 4.73 -23.99 14.16
N ALA A 203 4.63 -22.70 13.80
CA ALA A 203 5.51 -22.08 12.80
C ALA A 203 7.00 -22.11 13.21
N LEU A 204 7.31 -22.02 14.50
CA LEU A 204 8.70 -22.03 15.00
C LEU A 204 9.27 -23.44 15.23
N THR A 205 8.43 -24.46 15.38
CA THR A 205 8.87 -25.81 15.81
C THR A 205 8.63 -26.90 14.78
N THR A 206 7.82 -26.63 13.76
CA THR A 206 7.50 -27.61 12.72
C THR A 206 8.18 -27.22 11.40
N PRO A 207 8.56 -28.22 10.58
CA PRO A 207 9.07 -27.95 9.23
C PRO A 207 7.95 -27.63 8.23
N TRP A 208 6.68 -27.63 8.66
CA TRP A 208 5.55 -27.52 7.75
C TRP A 208 5.15 -26.05 7.58
N SER A 209 4.94 -25.65 6.32
CA SER A 209 4.44 -24.32 5.97
C SER A 209 3.26 -24.44 5.02
N SER A 210 2.24 -23.60 5.23
CA SER A 210 1.13 -23.43 4.28
C SER A 210 1.53 -22.64 3.04
N GLY A 211 2.75 -22.10 2.95
CA GLY A 211 3.16 -21.16 1.91
C GLY A 211 3.00 -21.69 0.47
N GLN A 212 3.35 -22.96 0.22
CA GLN A 212 3.12 -23.57 -1.09
C GLN A 212 1.64 -23.66 -1.43
N THR A 213 0.82 -24.15 -0.48
CA THR A 213 -0.63 -24.25 -0.63
C THR A 213 -1.26 -22.88 -0.88
N GLU A 214 -0.88 -21.87 -0.09
CA GLU A 214 -1.33 -20.49 -0.25
C GLU A 214 -0.91 -19.88 -1.59
N GLY A 215 0.31 -20.18 -2.05
CA GLY A 215 0.80 -19.80 -3.38
C GLY A 215 -0.07 -20.38 -4.49
N GLN A 216 -0.39 -21.67 -4.44
CA GLN A 216 -1.29 -22.32 -5.39
C GLN A 216 -2.71 -21.74 -5.34
N VAL A 217 -3.24 -21.50 -4.14
CA VAL A 217 -4.54 -20.85 -3.94
C VAL A 217 -4.54 -19.43 -4.52
N ASN A 218 -3.46 -18.67 -4.37
CA ASN A 218 -3.32 -17.33 -4.93
C ASN A 218 -3.25 -17.37 -6.46
N LYS A 219 -2.48 -18.30 -7.06
CA LYS A 219 -2.47 -18.54 -8.52
C LYS A 219 -3.87 -18.86 -9.03
N LEU A 220 -4.59 -19.75 -8.35
CA LEU A 220 -5.96 -20.11 -8.70
C LEU A 220 -6.91 -18.91 -8.59
N LYS A 221 -6.84 -18.12 -7.50
CA LYS A 221 -7.63 -16.90 -7.30
C LYS A 221 -7.35 -15.88 -8.40
N LEU A 222 -6.09 -15.72 -8.83
CA LEU A 222 -5.72 -14.83 -9.93
C LEU A 222 -6.38 -15.28 -11.24
N LEU A 223 -6.26 -16.56 -11.62
CA LEU A 223 -6.89 -17.09 -12.82
C LEU A 223 -8.42 -16.95 -12.81
N LYS A 224 -9.05 -17.16 -11.64
CA LYS A 224 -10.49 -16.94 -11.45
C LYS A 224 -10.85 -15.46 -11.64
N ARG A 225 -10.06 -14.52 -11.10
CA ARG A 225 -10.25 -13.07 -11.29
C ARG A 225 -10.09 -12.63 -12.74
N GLN A 226 -9.12 -13.18 -13.48
CA GLN A 226 -8.94 -12.91 -14.91
C GLN A 226 -10.14 -13.34 -15.77
N THR A 227 -10.91 -14.33 -15.32
CA THR A 227 -12.14 -14.77 -16.00
C THR A 227 -13.40 -14.12 -15.44
N PHE A 228 -13.26 -13.07 -14.63
CA PHE A 228 -14.37 -12.40 -13.93
C PHE A 228 -15.24 -13.38 -13.12
N GLY A 229 -14.63 -14.44 -12.59
CA GLY A 229 -15.32 -15.49 -11.83
C GLY A 229 -16.19 -16.43 -12.65
N ARG A 230 -16.19 -16.32 -13.99
CA ARG A 230 -17.05 -17.11 -14.89
C ARG A 230 -16.48 -18.47 -15.27
N ALA A 231 -15.22 -18.74 -14.97
CA ALA A 231 -14.62 -20.04 -15.20
C ALA A 231 -15.15 -21.09 -14.20
N LYS A 232 -15.88 -22.08 -14.72
CA LYS A 232 -16.23 -23.32 -13.99
C LYS A 232 -14.99 -24.21 -13.82
N PHE A 233 -15.11 -25.26 -13.01
CA PHE A 233 -14.00 -26.14 -12.65
C PHE A 233 -13.22 -26.66 -13.85
N ASP A 234 -13.88 -27.11 -14.92
CA ASP A 234 -13.19 -27.66 -16.12
C ASP A 234 -12.27 -26.64 -16.79
N LEU A 235 -12.73 -25.38 -16.91
CA LEU A 235 -11.94 -24.30 -17.49
C LEU A 235 -10.80 -23.88 -16.55
N LEU A 236 -11.05 -23.84 -15.23
CA LEU A 236 -9.99 -23.56 -14.26
C LEU A 236 -8.92 -24.65 -14.27
N ARG A 237 -9.32 -25.92 -14.28
CA ARG A 237 -8.41 -27.07 -14.35
C ARG A 237 -7.52 -26.99 -15.59
N ARG A 238 -8.11 -26.73 -16.77
CA ARG A 238 -7.34 -26.55 -18.01
C ARG A 238 -6.37 -25.38 -17.91
N ARG A 239 -6.79 -24.22 -17.38
CA ARG A 239 -5.92 -23.04 -17.25
C ARG A 239 -4.82 -23.21 -16.20
N VAL A 240 -5.00 -24.06 -15.19
CA VAL A 240 -3.98 -24.35 -14.18
C VAL A 240 -2.98 -25.38 -14.68
N LEU A 241 -3.45 -26.47 -15.29
CA LEU A 241 -2.60 -27.59 -15.72
C LEU A 241 -1.88 -27.34 -17.06
N LEU A 242 -2.43 -26.48 -17.93
CA LEU A 242 -1.86 -26.18 -19.25
C LEU A 242 -1.11 -24.84 -19.30
N ALA A 243 -1.00 -24.13 -18.18
CA ALA A 243 -0.18 -22.92 -18.11
C ALA A 243 1.29 -23.33 -17.89
N PRO A 244 2.23 -22.94 -18.77
CA PRO A 244 3.67 -23.14 -18.56
C PRO A 244 4.18 -22.40 -17.32
#